data_AF-F4KKV8-F1
#
_entry.id   AF-F4KKV8-F1
#
_cell.length_a   1.000
_cell.length_b   1.000
_cell.length_c   1.000
_cell.angle_alpha   90.00
_cell.angle_beta   90.00
_cell.angle_gamma   90.00
#
_symmetry.space_group_name_H-M   'P 1'
#
loop_
_entity.id
_entity.type
_entity.pdbx_description
1 polymer ?
#
loop_
_entity_poly.entity_id
_entity_poly.type
_entity_poly.pdbx_seq_one_letter_code
_entity_poly.pdbx_strand_id
1 'polypeptide(L)'
;MALKESGSQGSHHSEEIVSRSEQFIEKYSKTIIWCVLGVIVLGVGIWLYIDKVVKPRGDKAAAQLYLAEEQFMAGADSAALNAPAAGAMGLLEIADKYSSTDAGKLAHAYAGIIYYDEGKYEEAIRELKTFKAKEKMVAPSITRLIGDCYVELGQYDKAAKCFMDAAKAADNPVVSPSCLIKAGHVYEELGQYDKALNAYKEIQDKYYTAPESESIEASIIRVEAQLKK
;
A
#
# COMPACT_ATOMS: atom_id res chain seq x y z
N MET A 1 53.27 40.29 -21.48
CA MET A 1 53.71 39.01 -20.90
C MET A 1 53.15 38.93 -19.48
N ALA A 2 51.87 38.59 -19.36
CA ALA A 2 51.20 38.35 -18.09
C ALA A 2 51.38 36.86 -17.78
N LEU A 3 51.99 36.50 -16.64
CA LEU A 3 51.94 35.17 -16.01
C LEU A 3 52.91 35.15 -14.80
N LYS A 4 52.60 35.84 -13.68
CA LYS A 4 53.24 35.48 -12.38
C LYS A 4 52.65 36.06 -11.08
N GLU A 5 51.33 36.21 -10.93
CA GLU A 5 50.79 36.61 -9.60
C GLU A 5 49.61 35.77 -9.09
N SER A 6 49.20 34.71 -9.79
CA SER A 6 48.09 33.85 -9.34
C SER A 6 48.52 32.71 -8.40
N GLY A 7 49.82 32.43 -8.24
CA GLY A 7 50.31 31.20 -7.57
C GLY A 7 50.55 31.29 -6.05
N SER A 8 50.72 32.49 -5.48
CA SER A 8 51.14 32.66 -4.07
C SER A 8 49.98 32.94 -3.10
N GLN A 9 48.92 33.63 -3.54
CA GLN A 9 47.72 33.80 -2.71
C GLN A 9 46.93 32.50 -2.55
N GLY A 10 46.96 31.62 -3.56
CA GLY A 10 46.31 30.31 -3.50
C GLY A 10 46.96 29.36 -2.50
N SER A 11 48.29 29.40 -2.32
CA SER A 11 49.00 28.47 -1.41
C SER A 11 48.83 28.86 0.06
N HIS A 12 48.98 30.15 0.41
CA HIS A 12 48.81 30.60 1.79
C HIS A 12 47.36 30.49 2.29
N HIS A 13 46.39 30.74 1.41
CA HIS A 13 44.98 30.52 1.74
C HIS A 13 44.67 29.03 1.94
N SER A 14 45.29 28.16 1.13
CA SER A 14 45.13 26.70 1.26
C SER A 14 45.77 26.17 2.55
N GLU A 15 46.96 26.63 2.92
CA GLU A 15 47.64 26.25 4.17
C GLU A 15 46.87 26.72 5.42
N GLU A 16 46.28 27.92 5.39
CA GLU A 16 45.48 28.44 6.50
C GLU A 16 44.16 27.65 6.67
N ILE A 17 43.52 27.28 5.56
CA ILE A 17 42.32 26.43 5.57
C ILE A 17 42.66 25.03 6.12
N VAL A 18 43.79 24.45 5.69
CA VAL A 18 44.27 23.14 6.17
C VAL A 18 44.56 23.21 7.67
N SER A 19 45.32 24.19 8.14
CA SER A 19 45.65 24.34 9.57
C SER A 19 44.42 24.55 10.45
N ARG A 20 43.44 25.36 10.00
CA ARG A 20 42.17 25.53 10.72
C ARG A 20 41.35 24.23 10.76
N SER A 21 41.35 23.45 9.68
CA SER A 21 40.67 22.15 9.65
C SER A 21 41.34 21.11 10.56
N GLU A 22 42.68 21.11 10.63
CA GLU A 22 43.46 20.25 11.52
C GLU A 22 43.20 20.59 13.00
N GLN A 23 43.24 21.87 13.36
CA GLN A 23 42.95 22.32 14.73
C GLN A 23 41.50 22.02 15.15
N PHE A 24 40.55 22.06 14.22
CA PHE A 24 39.15 21.67 14.47
C PHE A 24 39.01 20.16 14.73
N ILE A 25 39.64 19.33 13.89
CA ILE A 25 39.61 17.89 14.04
C ILE A 25 40.31 17.50 15.34
N GLU A 26 41.44 18.10 15.69
CA GLU A 26 42.15 17.81 16.93
C GLU A 26 41.31 18.17 18.17
N LYS A 27 40.69 19.35 18.16
CA LYS A 27 39.82 19.85 19.25
C LYS A 27 38.57 19.00 19.47
N TYR A 28 37.95 18.48 18.40
CA TYR A 28 36.71 17.71 18.48
C TYR A 28 36.89 16.20 18.21
N SER A 29 38.12 15.72 18.03
CA SER A 29 38.47 14.33 17.69
C SER A 29 37.77 13.31 18.58
N LYS A 30 37.84 13.50 19.90
CA LYS A 30 37.18 12.62 20.89
C LYS A 30 35.66 12.65 20.77
N THR A 31 35.06 13.82 20.58
CA THR A 31 33.61 13.95 20.40
C THR A 31 33.15 13.28 19.12
N ILE A 32 33.86 13.45 18.01
CA ILE A 32 33.57 12.80 16.73
C ILE A 32 33.69 11.29 16.87
N ILE A 33 34.72 10.77 17.55
CA ILE A 33 34.88 9.34 17.81
C ILE A 33 33.69 8.79 18.62
N TRP A 34 33.25 9.47 19.68
CA TRP A 34 32.07 9.06 20.45
C TRP A 34 30.78 9.13 19.64
N CYS A 35 30.61 10.13 18.78
CA CYS A 35 29.47 10.22 17.86
C CYS A 35 29.48 9.05 16.86
N VAL A 36 30.62 8.76 16.23
CA VAL A 36 30.77 7.66 15.28
C VAL A 36 30.54 6.31 15.97
N LEU A 37 31.13 6.11 17.14
CA LEU A 37 30.90 4.90 17.95
C LEU A 37 29.41 4.75 18.31
N GLY A 38 28.75 5.85 18.70
CA GLY A 38 27.32 5.86 18.98
C GLY A 38 26.49 5.43 17.77
N VAL A 39 26.80 5.95 16.58
CA VAL A 39 26.12 5.55 15.34
C VAL A 39 26.34 4.07 15.01
N ILE A 40 27.57 3.57 15.19
CA ILE A 40 27.88 2.14 14.96
C ILE A 40 27.10 1.26 15.95
N VAL A 41 27.09 1.60 17.23
CA VAL A 41 26.36 0.85 18.26
C VAL A 41 24.86 0.83 17.98
N LEU A 42 24.29 1.98 17.57
CA LEU A 42 22.90 2.05 17.14
C LEU A 42 22.65 1.17 15.90
N GLY A 43 23.53 1.22 14.90
CA GLY A 43 23.43 0.40 13.70
C GLY A 43 23.47 -1.10 14.00
N VAL A 44 24.41 -1.55 14.83
CA VAL A 44 24.51 -2.96 15.27
C VAL A 44 23.29 -3.36 16.09
N GLY A 45 22.80 -2.49 16.99
CA GLY A 45 21.59 -2.72 17.76
C GLY A 45 20.36 -2.90 16.87
N ILE A 46 20.17 -2.03 15.88
CA ILE A 46 19.09 -2.13 14.88
C ILE A 46 19.23 -3.44 14.08
N TRP A 47 20.44 -3.76 13.63
CA TRP A 47 20.70 -4.99 12.87
C TRP A 47 20.38 -6.25 13.68
N LEU A 48 20.81 -6.32 14.94
CA LEU A 48 20.50 -7.44 15.83
C LEU A 48 18.99 -7.55 16.12
N TYR A 49 18.31 -6.43 16.32
CA TYR A 49 16.87 -6.41 16.49
C TYR A 49 16.15 -6.95 15.25
N ILE A 50 16.56 -6.53 14.06
CA ILE A 50 16.01 -7.05 12.80
C ILE A 50 16.28 -8.55 12.66
N ASP A 51 17.51 -9.00 12.90
CA ASP A 51 17.92 -10.39 12.67
C ASP A 51 17.33 -11.36 13.69
N LYS A 52 17.31 -10.99 14.98
CA LYS A 52 16.92 -11.89 16.08
C LYS A 52 15.47 -11.78 16.49
N VAL A 53 14.78 -10.67 16.19
CA VAL A 53 13.39 -10.46 16.61
C VAL A 53 12.45 -10.37 15.41
N VAL A 54 12.75 -9.50 14.43
CA VAL A 54 11.82 -9.23 13.33
C VAL A 54 11.75 -10.39 12.34
N LYS A 55 12.89 -10.87 11.82
CA LYS A 55 12.92 -12.00 10.86
C LYS A 55 12.24 -13.27 11.38
N PRO A 56 12.62 -13.85 12.54
CA PRO A 56 12.01 -15.10 12.99
C PRO A 56 10.52 -14.96 13.33
N ARG A 57 10.09 -13.76 13.74
CA ARG A 57 8.66 -13.47 13.95
C ARG A 57 7.91 -13.45 12.60
N GLY A 58 8.51 -12.87 11.57
CA GLY A 58 7.99 -12.88 10.20
C GLY A 58 7.88 -14.30 9.63
N ASP A 59 8.94 -15.10 9.75
CA ASP A 59 8.98 -16.47 9.21
C ASP A 59 7.91 -17.37 9.86
N LYS A 60 7.73 -17.27 11.19
CA LYS A 60 6.67 -17.99 11.90
C LYS A 60 5.28 -17.54 11.45
N ALA A 61 5.07 -16.24 11.29
CA ALA A 61 3.80 -15.70 10.83
C ALA A 61 3.47 -16.19 9.41
N ALA A 62 4.45 -16.19 8.51
CA ALA A 62 4.29 -16.66 7.14
C ALA A 62 3.96 -18.16 7.08
N ALA A 63 4.64 -18.98 7.91
CA ALA A 63 4.35 -20.42 7.98
C ALA A 63 2.92 -20.69 8.49
N GLN A 64 2.45 -19.93 9.49
CA GLN A 64 1.09 -20.06 10.00
C GLN A 64 0.05 -19.55 8.99
N LEU A 65 0.33 -18.44 8.31
CA LEU A 65 -0.52 -17.89 7.27
C LEU A 65 -0.69 -18.90 6.12
N TYR A 66 0.38 -19.56 5.69
CA TYR A 66 0.32 -20.59 4.65
C TYR A 66 -0.68 -21.71 4.97
N LEU A 67 -0.70 -22.18 6.23
CA LEU A 67 -1.66 -23.20 6.67
C LEU A 67 -3.10 -22.67 6.64
N ALA A 68 -3.32 -21.42 7.04
CA ALA A 68 -4.64 -20.80 7.01
C ALA A 68 -5.12 -20.52 5.58
N GLU A 69 -4.22 -20.13 4.68
CA GLU A 69 -4.48 -19.95 3.24
C GLU A 69 -4.90 -21.26 2.58
N GLU A 70 -4.27 -22.39 2.93
CA GLU A 70 -4.68 -23.70 2.43
C GLU A 70 -6.14 -24.01 2.77
N GLN A 71 -6.57 -23.72 4.01
CA GLN A 71 -7.95 -23.90 4.43
C GLN A 71 -8.91 -22.95 3.70
N PHE A 72 -8.51 -21.69 3.53
CA PHE A 72 -9.28 -20.71 2.75
C PHE A 72 -9.45 -21.16 1.30
N MET A 73 -8.39 -21.63 0.64
CA MET A 73 -8.45 -22.17 -0.72
C MET A 73 -9.29 -23.45 -0.81
N ALA A 74 -9.38 -24.22 0.27
CA ALA A 74 -10.26 -25.38 0.37
C ALA A 74 -11.74 -25.01 0.62
N GLY A 75 -12.08 -23.72 0.75
CA GLY A 75 -13.42 -23.23 1.08
C GLY A 75 -13.81 -23.46 2.54
N ALA A 76 -12.85 -23.75 3.41
CA ALA A 76 -13.06 -24.00 4.83
C ALA A 76 -12.92 -22.69 5.63
N ASP A 77 -13.76 -21.71 5.35
CA ASP A 77 -13.61 -20.33 5.83
C ASP A 77 -13.62 -20.18 7.36
N SER A 78 -14.56 -20.84 8.04
CA SER A 78 -14.61 -20.84 9.51
C SER A 78 -13.34 -21.44 10.13
N ALA A 79 -12.77 -22.44 9.46
CA ALA A 79 -11.52 -23.07 9.84
C ALA A 79 -10.35 -22.11 9.61
N ALA A 80 -10.27 -21.49 8.43
CA ALA A 80 -9.26 -20.50 8.11
C ALA A 80 -9.26 -19.33 9.12
N LEU A 81 -10.43 -18.81 9.50
CA LEU A 81 -10.55 -17.73 10.48
C LEU A 81 -10.05 -18.10 11.89
N ASN A 82 -10.41 -19.29 12.39
CA ASN A 82 -10.31 -19.62 13.82
C ASN A 82 -9.32 -20.75 14.18
N ALA A 83 -8.71 -21.41 13.19
CA ALA A 83 -7.92 -22.64 13.28
C ALA A 83 -8.71 -23.94 13.55
N PRO A 84 -8.68 -24.93 12.64
CA PRO A 84 -9.33 -26.23 12.88
C PRO A 84 -8.38 -27.32 13.38
N ALA A 85 -7.06 -27.10 13.40
CA ALA A 85 -6.06 -28.14 13.62
C ALA A 85 -5.09 -27.81 14.77
N ALA A 86 -4.62 -28.84 15.47
CA ALA A 86 -3.74 -28.69 16.62
C ALA A 86 -2.40 -28.03 16.23
N GLY A 87 -2.15 -26.84 16.78
CA GLY A 87 -0.91 -26.08 16.57
C GLY A 87 -0.93 -25.11 15.38
N ALA A 88 -2.03 -25.03 14.63
CA ALA A 88 -2.25 -23.99 13.63
C ALA A 88 -2.96 -22.78 14.26
N MET A 89 -2.60 -21.57 13.85
CA MET A 89 -3.31 -20.33 14.18
C MET A 89 -4.30 -19.99 13.08
N GLY A 90 -5.44 -19.43 13.47
CA GLY A 90 -6.42 -18.90 12.53
C GLY A 90 -6.00 -17.54 12.01
N LEU A 91 -6.58 -17.08 10.91
CA LEU A 91 -6.30 -15.76 10.32
C LEU A 91 -6.45 -14.64 11.36
N LEU A 92 -7.47 -14.69 12.22
CA LEU A 92 -7.68 -13.66 13.25
C LEU A 92 -6.57 -13.66 14.31
N GLU A 93 -6.10 -14.85 14.71
CA GLU A 93 -5.01 -14.96 15.67
C GLU A 93 -3.67 -14.53 15.06
N ILE A 94 -3.43 -14.86 13.80
CA ILE A 94 -2.23 -14.43 13.06
C ILE A 94 -2.24 -12.91 12.92
N ALA A 95 -3.38 -12.34 12.55
CA ALA A 95 -3.58 -10.91 12.40
C ALA A 95 -3.30 -10.15 13.71
N ASP A 96 -3.83 -10.62 14.84
CA ASP A 96 -3.58 -10.01 16.15
C ASP A 96 -2.12 -10.17 16.60
N LYS A 97 -1.62 -11.41 16.66
CA LYS A 97 -0.29 -11.71 17.18
C LYS A 97 0.81 -11.20 16.27
N TYR A 98 0.61 -11.15 14.96
CA TYR A 98 1.64 -10.78 14.00
C TYR A 98 1.30 -9.54 13.18
N SER A 99 0.40 -8.67 13.64
CA SER A 99 0.00 -7.40 13.00
C SER A 99 1.17 -6.54 12.45
N SER A 100 2.35 -6.60 13.07
CA SER A 100 3.55 -5.88 12.62
C SER A 100 4.23 -6.47 11.38
N THR A 101 3.98 -7.74 11.04
CA THR A 101 4.59 -8.47 9.93
C THR A 101 3.72 -8.37 8.68
N ASP A 102 4.29 -8.65 7.51
CA ASP A 102 3.50 -8.64 6.26
C ASP A 102 2.49 -9.79 6.21
N ALA A 103 2.84 -10.95 6.81
CA ALA A 103 1.90 -12.06 6.97
C ALA A 103 0.72 -11.71 7.88
N GLY A 104 0.92 -10.98 8.98
CA GLY A 104 -0.20 -10.54 9.83
C GLY A 104 -1.12 -9.54 9.12
N LYS A 105 -0.56 -8.64 8.31
CA LYS A 105 -1.37 -7.76 7.44
C LYS A 105 -2.17 -8.57 6.43
N LEU A 106 -1.54 -9.52 5.73
CA LEU A 106 -2.24 -10.40 4.79
C LEU A 106 -3.33 -11.21 5.49
N ALA A 107 -3.10 -11.67 6.72
CA ALA A 107 -4.10 -12.38 7.51
C ALA A 107 -5.37 -11.53 7.72
N HIS A 108 -5.23 -10.24 8.02
CA HIS A 108 -6.37 -9.31 8.05
C HIS A 108 -7.07 -9.20 6.69
N ALA A 109 -6.32 -9.18 5.58
CA ALA A 109 -6.92 -9.12 4.25
C ALA A 109 -7.77 -10.37 3.94
N TYR A 110 -7.24 -11.56 4.23
CA TYR A 110 -7.99 -12.81 4.08
C TYR A 110 -9.22 -12.88 5.00
N ALA A 111 -9.06 -12.50 6.28
CA ALA A 111 -10.21 -12.45 7.20
C ALA A 111 -11.30 -11.50 6.69
N GLY A 112 -10.89 -10.34 6.14
CA GLY A 112 -11.80 -9.39 5.53
C GLY A 112 -12.52 -9.93 4.29
N ILE A 113 -11.84 -10.71 3.44
CA ILE A 113 -12.46 -11.39 2.28
C ILE A 113 -13.50 -12.40 2.76
N ILE A 114 -13.15 -13.25 3.75
CA ILE A 114 -14.09 -14.21 4.31
C ILE A 114 -15.32 -13.51 4.88
N TYR A 115 -15.13 -12.42 5.65
CA TYR A 115 -16.27 -11.67 6.17
C TYR A 115 -17.13 -11.04 5.08
N TYR A 116 -16.54 -10.61 3.97
CA TYR A 116 -17.30 -10.14 2.81
C TYR A 116 -18.15 -11.27 2.21
N ASP A 117 -17.57 -12.45 2.03
CA ASP A 117 -18.26 -13.63 1.49
C ASP A 117 -19.38 -14.12 2.43
N GLU A 118 -19.22 -13.94 3.75
CA GLU A 118 -20.26 -14.20 4.76
C GLU A 118 -21.34 -13.09 4.85
N GLY A 119 -21.23 -12.00 4.08
CA GLY A 119 -22.14 -10.86 4.12
C GLY A 119 -21.97 -9.95 5.34
N LYS A 120 -20.88 -10.10 6.09
CA LYS A 120 -20.53 -9.29 7.27
C LYS A 120 -19.69 -8.09 6.84
N TYR A 121 -20.32 -7.16 6.14
CA TYR A 121 -19.61 -6.09 5.44
C TYR A 121 -18.92 -5.09 6.39
N GLU A 122 -19.47 -4.82 7.57
CA GLU A 122 -18.79 -3.97 8.56
C GLU A 122 -17.53 -4.62 9.12
N GLU A 123 -17.58 -5.91 9.46
CA GLU A 123 -16.43 -6.73 9.84
C GLU A 123 -15.38 -6.72 8.73
N ALA A 124 -15.80 -6.99 7.49
CA ALA A 124 -14.93 -6.99 6.32
C ALA A 124 -14.19 -5.66 6.19
N ILE A 125 -14.90 -4.52 6.25
CA ILE A 125 -14.29 -3.19 6.18
C ILE A 125 -13.30 -2.97 7.30
N ARG A 126 -13.59 -3.41 8.54
CA ARG A 126 -12.67 -3.26 9.68
C ARG A 126 -11.37 -3.99 9.41
N GLU A 127 -11.44 -5.26 9.02
CA GLU A 127 -10.27 -6.09 8.75
C GLU A 127 -9.49 -5.56 7.53
N LEU A 128 -10.15 -5.31 6.39
CA LEU A 128 -9.51 -4.86 5.15
C LEU A 128 -8.79 -3.50 5.30
N LYS A 129 -9.30 -2.59 6.15
CA LYS A 129 -8.66 -1.29 6.39
C LYS A 129 -7.35 -1.36 7.18
N THR A 130 -7.13 -2.44 7.93
CA THR A 130 -5.85 -2.63 8.64
C THR A 130 -4.73 -3.00 7.66
N PHE A 131 -5.09 -3.56 6.51
CA PHE A 131 -4.15 -3.90 5.46
C PHE A 131 -3.57 -2.63 4.81
N LYS A 132 -2.32 -2.34 5.15
CA LYS A 132 -1.53 -1.27 4.53
C LYS A 132 -0.37 -1.88 3.76
N ALA A 133 -0.64 -2.38 2.56
CA ALA A 133 0.42 -2.74 1.63
C ALA A 133 0.94 -1.50 0.90
N LYS A 134 2.26 -1.40 0.79
CA LYS A 134 2.91 -0.45 -0.13
C LYS A 134 2.85 -0.94 -1.59
N GLU A 135 2.40 -2.17 -1.79
CA GLU A 135 2.40 -2.83 -3.09
C GLU A 135 1.23 -2.35 -3.95
N LYS A 136 1.58 -1.78 -5.10
CA LYS A 136 0.64 -1.23 -6.07
C LYS A 136 -0.28 -2.26 -6.73
N MET A 137 -0.03 -3.56 -6.55
CA MET A 137 -0.86 -4.62 -7.13
C MET A 137 -1.98 -5.08 -6.20
N VAL A 138 -1.71 -5.25 -4.91
CA VAL A 138 -2.69 -5.80 -3.95
C VAL A 138 -3.55 -4.71 -3.32
N ALA A 139 -2.95 -3.56 -2.98
CA ALA A 139 -3.66 -2.48 -2.29
C ALA A 139 -4.88 -1.92 -3.06
N PRO A 140 -4.85 -1.75 -4.40
CA PRO A 140 -6.03 -1.33 -5.15
C PRO A 140 -7.18 -2.34 -5.07
N SER A 141 -6.90 -3.64 -5.12
CA SER A 141 -7.91 -4.70 -5.05
C SER A 141 -8.60 -4.74 -3.69
N ILE A 142 -7.84 -4.54 -2.60
CA ILE A 142 -8.41 -4.43 -1.25
C ILE A 142 -9.25 -3.17 -1.11
N THR A 143 -8.81 -2.04 -1.67
CA THR A 143 -9.58 -0.79 -1.68
C THR A 143 -10.88 -0.94 -2.48
N ARG A 144 -10.82 -1.63 -3.62
CA ARG A 144 -12.00 -2.00 -4.41
C ARG A 144 -12.97 -2.85 -3.59
N LEU A 145 -12.49 -3.87 -2.88
CA LEU A 145 -13.34 -4.73 -2.05
C LEU A 145 -14.00 -3.97 -0.89
N ILE A 146 -13.30 -3.02 -0.27
CA ILE A 146 -13.90 -2.10 0.70
C ILE A 146 -15.02 -1.26 0.04
N GLY A 147 -14.81 -0.83 -1.21
CA GLY A 147 -15.83 -0.17 -2.00
C GLY A 147 -17.06 -1.06 -2.21
N ASP A 148 -16.85 -2.33 -2.57
CA ASP A 148 -17.92 -3.31 -2.72
C ASP A 148 -18.70 -3.50 -1.40
N CYS A 149 -18.01 -3.62 -0.25
CA CYS A 149 -18.66 -3.66 1.06
C CYS A 149 -19.54 -2.42 1.31
N TYR A 150 -19.08 -1.24 0.92
CA TYR A 150 -19.88 -0.02 1.07
C TYR A 150 -21.10 0.00 0.15
N VAL A 151 -21.05 -0.60 -1.04
CA VAL A 151 -22.23 -0.75 -1.92
C VAL A 151 -23.28 -1.60 -1.22
N GLU A 152 -22.89 -2.75 -0.65
CA GLU A 152 -23.81 -3.65 0.05
C GLU A 152 -24.43 -3.01 1.30
N LEU A 153 -23.72 -2.08 1.94
CA LEU A 153 -24.22 -1.27 3.05
C LEU A 153 -25.02 -0.03 2.64
N GLY A 154 -25.26 0.18 1.33
CA GLY A 154 -25.95 1.36 0.80
C GLY A 154 -25.19 2.68 0.96
N GLN A 155 -23.89 2.62 1.29
CA GLN A 155 -23.03 3.79 1.51
C GLN A 155 -22.35 4.21 0.20
N TYR A 156 -23.16 4.53 -0.81
CA TYR A 156 -22.73 4.76 -2.19
C TYR A 156 -21.66 5.86 -2.35
N ASP A 157 -21.73 6.98 -1.63
CA ASP A 157 -20.69 8.02 -1.72
C ASP A 157 -19.31 7.51 -1.30
N LYS A 158 -19.25 6.65 -0.26
CA LYS A 158 -17.99 6.04 0.19
C LYS A 158 -17.51 4.98 -0.80
N ALA A 159 -18.43 4.20 -1.36
CA ALA A 159 -18.13 3.20 -2.38
C ALA A 159 -17.48 3.84 -3.62
N ALA A 160 -18.12 4.87 -4.17
CA ALA A 160 -17.61 5.59 -5.35
C ALA A 160 -16.20 6.13 -5.10
N LYS A 161 -15.95 6.72 -3.92
CA LYS A 161 -14.62 7.18 -3.54
C LYS A 161 -13.60 6.04 -3.51
N CYS A 162 -13.95 4.90 -2.90
CA CYS A 162 -13.04 3.74 -2.83
C CYS A 162 -12.70 3.21 -4.22
N PHE A 163 -13.67 3.13 -5.12
CA PHE A 163 -13.43 2.69 -6.50
C PHE A 163 -12.54 3.66 -7.29
N MET A 164 -12.76 4.97 -7.16
CA MET A 164 -11.88 5.98 -7.79
C MET A 164 -10.46 5.93 -7.21
N ASP A 165 -10.32 5.81 -5.88
CA ASP A 165 -9.02 5.70 -5.22
C ASP A 165 -8.29 4.42 -5.64
N ALA A 166 -9.02 3.29 -5.77
CA ALA A 166 -8.48 2.02 -6.27
C ALA A 166 -8.00 2.14 -7.72
N ALA A 167 -8.82 2.73 -8.62
CA ALA A 167 -8.44 2.94 -10.01
C ALA A 167 -7.16 3.77 -10.13
N LYS A 168 -7.09 4.88 -9.38
CA LYS A 168 -5.93 5.76 -9.37
C LYS A 168 -4.68 5.12 -8.77
N ALA A 169 -4.83 4.29 -7.74
CA ALA A 169 -3.71 3.60 -7.10
C ALA A 169 -3.14 2.48 -8.00
N ALA A 170 -4.02 1.79 -8.74
CA ALA A 170 -3.63 0.74 -9.68
C ALA A 170 -2.89 1.32 -10.89
N ASP A 171 -3.44 2.36 -11.51
CA ASP A 171 -2.90 3.08 -12.66
C ASP A 171 -2.39 2.17 -13.79
N ASN A 172 -3.16 1.13 -14.11
CA ASN A 172 -2.85 0.16 -15.16
C ASN A 172 -4.13 -0.34 -15.86
N PRO A 173 -4.02 -0.84 -17.11
CA PRO A 173 -5.19 -1.25 -17.89
C PRO A 173 -5.84 -2.56 -17.43
N VAL A 174 -5.29 -3.26 -16.42
CA VAL A 174 -5.84 -4.52 -15.92
C VAL A 174 -6.84 -4.29 -14.79
N VAL A 175 -6.54 -3.38 -13.86
CA VAL A 175 -7.36 -3.17 -12.65
C VAL A 175 -8.20 -1.90 -12.73
N SER A 176 -7.63 -0.81 -13.28
CA SER A 176 -8.26 0.52 -13.23
C SER A 176 -9.60 0.57 -13.98
N PRO A 177 -9.75 0.00 -15.20
CA PRO A 177 -11.02 0.02 -15.93
C PRO A 177 -12.17 -0.59 -15.13
N SER A 178 -11.97 -1.77 -14.54
CA SER A 178 -13.00 -2.43 -13.71
C SER A 178 -13.43 -1.58 -12.50
N CYS A 179 -12.49 -0.87 -11.88
CA CYS A 179 -12.78 0.04 -10.77
C CYS A 179 -13.54 1.28 -11.23
N LEU A 180 -13.15 1.87 -12.37
CA LEU A 180 -13.85 3.00 -12.97
C LEU A 180 -15.29 2.64 -13.39
N ILE A 181 -15.50 1.43 -13.91
CA ILE A 181 -16.86 0.93 -14.21
C ILE A 181 -17.71 0.89 -12.95
N LYS A 182 -17.20 0.28 -11.88
CA LYS A 182 -17.89 0.22 -10.57
C LYS A 182 -18.18 1.62 -10.02
N ALA A 183 -17.21 2.54 -10.10
CA ALA A 183 -17.43 3.93 -9.71
C ALA A 183 -18.55 4.59 -10.52
N GLY A 184 -18.55 4.41 -11.85
CA GLY A 184 -19.57 4.94 -12.75
C GLY A 184 -20.97 4.43 -12.42
N HIS A 185 -21.13 3.12 -12.18
CA HIS A 185 -22.43 2.56 -11.79
C HIS A 185 -22.92 3.16 -10.47
N VAL A 186 -22.05 3.28 -9.47
CA VAL A 186 -22.42 3.90 -8.18
C VAL A 186 -22.78 5.38 -8.36
N TYR A 187 -22.09 6.11 -9.24
CA TYR A 187 -22.46 7.49 -9.56
C TYR A 187 -23.80 7.59 -10.28
N GLU A 188 -24.15 6.65 -11.17
CA GLU A 188 -25.48 6.57 -11.79
C GLU A 188 -26.57 6.34 -10.73
N GLU A 189 -26.37 5.43 -9.78
CA GLU A 189 -27.30 5.18 -8.66
C GLU A 189 -27.49 6.41 -7.77
N LEU A 190 -26.44 7.22 -7.61
CA LEU A 190 -26.49 8.51 -6.91
C LEU A 190 -27.10 9.65 -7.74
N GLY A 191 -27.45 9.42 -9.01
CA GLY A 191 -27.89 10.46 -9.95
C GLY A 191 -26.78 11.45 -10.35
N GLN A 192 -25.52 11.16 -10.03
CA GLN A 192 -24.35 11.98 -10.34
C GLN A 192 -23.81 11.64 -11.73
N TYR A 193 -24.64 11.82 -12.75
CA TYR A 193 -24.37 11.42 -14.13
C TYR A 193 -23.13 12.11 -14.73
N ASP A 194 -22.80 13.32 -14.28
CA ASP A 194 -21.58 14.03 -14.69
C ASP A 194 -20.31 13.27 -14.27
N LYS A 195 -20.29 12.75 -13.03
CA LYS A 195 -19.17 11.98 -12.52
C LYS A 195 -19.11 10.58 -13.12
N ALA A 196 -20.27 9.96 -13.34
CA ALA A 196 -20.35 8.67 -14.04
C ALA A 196 -19.74 8.78 -15.45
N LEU A 197 -20.12 9.83 -16.19
CA LEU A 197 -19.60 10.09 -17.52
C LEU A 197 -18.08 10.28 -17.52
N ASN A 198 -17.55 11.05 -16.57
CA ASN A 198 -16.10 11.26 -16.43
C ASN A 198 -15.35 9.95 -16.16
N ALA A 199 -15.87 9.10 -15.26
CA ALA A 199 -15.26 7.81 -14.96
C ALA A 199 -15.21 6.89 -16.20
N TYR A 200 -16.28 6.88 -17.00
CA TYR A 200 -16.34 6.07 -18.23
C TYR A 200 -15.43 6.61 -19.34
N LYS A 201 -15.39 7.94 -19.53
CA LYS A 201 -14.49 8.56 -20.52
C LYS A 201 -13.03 8.34 -20.18
N GLU A 202 -12.67 8.33 -18.90
CA GLU A 202 -11.30 8.01 -18.47
C GLU A 202 -10.84 6.61 -18.94
N ILE A 203 -11.76 5.64 -19.04
CA ILE A 203 -11.45 4.31 -19.59
C ILE A 203 -11.04 4.42 -21.06
N GLN A 204 -11.81 5.16 -21.87
CA GLN A 204 -11.51 5.34 -23.30
C GLN A 204 -10.26 6.18 -23.53
N ASP A 205 -10.04 7.22 -22.74
CA ASP A 205 -8.94 8.17 -22.96
C ASP A 205 -7.60 7.61 -22.49
N LYS A 206 -7.59 6.92 -21.35
CA LYS A 206 -6.35 6.48 -20.67
C LYS A 206 -6.09 4.99 -20.77
N TYR A 207 -7.14 4.18 -20.85
CA TYR A 207 -7.07 2.72 -20.85
C TYR A 207 -7.64 2.12 -22.13
N TYR A 208 -7.43 2.78 -23.28
CA TYR A 208 -7.96 2.38 -24.60
C TYR A 208 -7.57 0.97 -25.08
N THR A 209 -6.53 0.36 -24.49
CA THR A 209 -6.13 -1.03 -24.79
C THR A 209 -6.85 -2.06 -23.93
N ALA A 210 -7.64 -1.64 -22.94
CA ALA A 210 -8.41 -2.54 -22.10
C ALA A 210 -9.67 -3.02 -22.84
N PRO A 211 -10.07 -4.30 -22.70
CA PRO A 211 -11.31 -4.81 -23.31
C PRO A 211 -12.57 -3.99 -22.93
N GLU A 212 -12.56 -3.41 -21.74
CA GLU A 212 -13.62 -2.55 -21.22
C GLU A 212 -13.83 -1.29 -22.07
N SER A 213 -12.79 -0.78 -22.73
CA SER A 213 -12.86 0.45 -23.52
C SER A 213 -13.83 0.35 -24.70
N GLU A 214 -13.98 -0.84 -25.28
CA GLU A 214 -14.92 -1.08 -26.37
C GLU A 214 -16.36 -1.22 -25.87
N SER A 215 -16.55 -1.88 -24.72
CA SER A 215 -17.88 -2.14 -24.17
C SER A 215 -18.50 -0.94 -23.43
N ILE A 216 -17.69 0.04 -23.02
CA ILE A 216 -18.17 1.17 -22.20
C ILE A 216 -18.94 2.24 -23.00
N GLU A 217 -18.82 2.27 -24.33
CA GLU A 217 -19.45 3.28 -25.19
C GLU A 217 -20.97 3.34 -24.99
N ALA A 218 -21.63 2.18 -24.86
CA ALA A 218 -23.07 2.12 -24.60
C ALA A 218 -23.47 2.79 -23.27
N SER A 219 -22.63 2.65 -22.24
CA SER A 219 -22.84 3.31 -20.94
C SER A 219 -22.62 4.82 -21.04
N ILE A 220 -21.61 5.27 -21.78
CA ILE A 220 -21.38 6.69 -22.05
C ILE A 220 -22.60 7.33 -22.73
N ILE A 221 -23.10 6.73 -23.81
CA ILE A 221 -24.27 7.25 -24.54
C ILE A 221 -25.50 7.30 -23.63
N ARG A 222 -25.73 6.25 -22.82
CA ARG A 222 -26.84 6.20 -21.85
C ARG A 222 -26.76 7.34 -20.84
N VAL A 223 -25.59 7.56 -20.23
CA VAL A 223 -25.39 8.61 -19.22
C VAL A 223 -25.50 10.01 -19.84
N GLU A 224 -24.95 10.22 -21.03
CA GLU A 224 -25.09 11.49 -21.77
C GLU A 224 -26.55 11.84 -22.08
N ALA A 225 -27.39 10.84 -22.35
CA ALA A 225 -28.81 11.06 -22.55
C ALA A 225 -29.52 11.54 -21.27
N GLN A 226 -29.10 11.08 -20.08
CA GLN A 226 -29.67 11.55 -18.81
C GLN A 226 -29.28 12.99 -18.48
N LEU A 227 -28.05 13.40 -18.86
CA LEU A 227 -27.59 14.79 -18.66
C LEU A 227 -28.30 15.82 -19.55
N LYS A 228 -28.98 15.37 -20.62
CA LYS A 228 -29.72 16.23 -21.56
C LYS A 228 -31.20 16.39 -21.21
N LYS A 229 -31.70 15.65 -20.20
CA LYS A 229 -33.07 15.76 -19.70
C LYS A 229 -33.16 16.84 -18.64
#